data_AF-A0A7C5ETK0-F1
#
_entry.id   AF-A0A7C5ETK0-F1
#
_cell.length_a   1.000
_cell.length_b   1.000
_cell.length_c   1.000
_cell.angle_alpha   90.00
_cell.angle_beta   90.00
_cell.angle_gamma   90.00
#
_symmetry.space_group_name_H-M   'P 1'
#
loop_
_entity.id
_entity.type
_entity.pdbx_description
1 polymer ?
#
loop_
_entity_poly.entity_id
_entity_poly.type
_entity_poly.pdbx_seq_one_letter_code
_entity_poly.pdbx_strand_id
1 'polypeptide(L)'
;MSDKSEPTPSPNTPTPEGEGGVCPICHGAGYVRLNVPPSDPRFGRAVPCLCKRREIAERRLARLRRASNLEHLRQMTFDSFRVDGPEDPEISFILRDALQTAREFAEHPKGWL
;
A
#
# COMPACT_ATOMS: atom_id res chain seq x y z
N MET A 1 14.97 -34.06 -34.49
CA MET A 1 14.82 -33.27 -35.73
C MET A 1 13.54 -32.47 -35.62
N SER A 2 13.68 -31.14 -35.72
CA SER A 2 12.66 -30.15 -36.12
C SER A 2 11.50 -29.90 -35.14
N ASP A 3 11.57 -28.81 -34.39
CA ASP A 3 11.18 -27.43 -34.76
C ASP A 3 9.69 -27.19 -34.52
N LYS A 4 9.38 -26.56 -33.39
CA LYS A 4 8.11 -25.86 -33.19
C LYS A 4 8.42 -24.50 -32.59
N SER A 5 8.64 -23.51 -33.45
CA SER A 5 8.63 -22.10 -33.07
C SER A 5 7.28 -21.50 -33.44
N GLU A 6 6.59 -21.04 -32.41
CA GLU A 6 5.42 -20.17 -32.44
C GLU A 6 5.69 -19.07 -31.38
N PRO A 7 4.95 -17.96 -31.35
CA PRO A 7 4.95 -16.82 -32.25
C PRO A 7 5.51 -15.55 -31.54
N THR A 8 5.77 -14.49 -32.31
CA THR A 8 6.21 -13.18 -31.81
C THR A 8 5.10 -12.47 -31.01
N PRO A 9 5.34 -12.01 -29.76
CA PRO A 9 4.37 -11.15 -29.07
C PRO A 9 4.57 -9.66 -29.40
N SER A 10 3.43 -9.02 -29.70
CA SER A 10 3.21 -7.60 -29.97
C SER A 10 3.26 -6.75 -28.67
N PRO A 11 3.42 -5.41 -28.75
CA PRO A 11 3.84 -4.57 -27.63
C PRO A 11 2.62 -4.06 -26.87
N ASN A 12 2.29 -4.68 -25.73
CA ASN A 12 1.54 -4.04 -24.65
C ASN A 12 1.57 -4.94 -23.42
N THR A 13 2.68 -4.86 -22.68
CA THR A 13 2.74 -5.36 -21.31
C THR A 13 3.20 -4.20 -20.42
N PRO A 14 2.43 -3.80 -19.39
CA PRO A 14 2.95 -2.89 -18.38
C PRO A 14 4.14 -3.56 -17.68
N THR A 15 5.30 -2.93 -17.79
CA THR A 15 6.58 -3.41 -17.23
C THR A 15 6.45 -3.62 -15.72
N PRO A 16 6.88 -4.79 -15.19
CA PRO A 16 6.70 -5.13 -13.80
C PRO A 16 7.66 -4.35 -12.89
N GLU A 17 7.23 -4.30 -11.65
CA GLU A 17 7.85 -3.67 -10.50
C GLU A 17 9.19 -4.32 -10.13
N GLY A 18 10.16 -3.50 -9.71
CA GLY A 18 11.26 -3.95 -8.83
C GLY A 18 12.56 -4.41 -9.49
N GLU A 19 13.27 -3.51 -10.16
CA GLU A 19 14.74 -3.58 -10.18
C GLU A 19 15.28 -2.56 -9.16
N GLY A 20 16.34 -2.92 -8.42
CA GLY A 20 16.98 -2.12 -7.38
C GLY A 20 17.67 -0.85 -7.90
N GLY A 21 16.90 0.00 -8.57
CA GLY A 21 17.32 1.23 -9.20
C GLY A 21 17.12 2.43 -8.28
N VAL A 22 18.02 3.40 -8.40
CA VAL A 22 17.87 4.73 -7.80
C VAL A 22 16.54 5.36 -8.26
N CYS A 23 15.83 6.01 -7.34
CA CYS A 23 14.53 6.60 -7.65
C CYS A 23 14.65 7.59 -8.82
N PRO A 24 13.88 7.47 -9.91
CA PRO A 24 14.05 8.30 -11.11
C PRO A 24 13.69 9.78 -10.92
N ILE A 25 13.04 10.12 -9.80
CA ILE A 25 12.62 11.50 -9.49
C ILE A 25 13.75 12.23 -8.75
N CYS A 26 14.28 11.62 -7.69
CA CYS A 26 15.28 12.25 -6.82
C CYS A 26 16.68 11.68 -7.00
N HIS A 27 16.85 10.65 -7.83
CA HIS A 27 18.11 9.96 -8.11
C HIS A 27 18.84 9.50 -6.84
N GLY A 28 18.07 9.11 -5.81
CA GLY A 28 18.59 8.70 -4.50
C GLY A 28 18.71 9.82 -3.46
N ALA A 29 18.53 11.09 -3.84
CA ALA A 29 18.64 12.21 -2.89
C ALA A 29 17.52 12.25 -1.83
N GLY A 30 16.36 11.66 -2.12
CA GLY A 30 15.20 11.61 -1.21
C GLY A 30 14.41 12.92 -1.08
N TYR A 31 14.96 14.06 -1.50
CA TYR A 31 14.31 15.37 -1.50
C TYR A 31 14.49 16.06 -2.84
N VAL A 32 13.54 16.91 -3.21
CA VAL A 32 13.53 17.69 -4.46
C VAL A 32 13.07 19.12 -4.19
N ARG A 33 13.38 20.02 -5.12
CA ARG A 33 12.79 21.37 -5.16
C ARG A 33 11.72 21.41 -6.24
N LEU A 34 10.60 22.07 -5.95
CA LEU A 34 9.54 22.24 -6.93
C LEU A 34 9.85 23.45 -7.82
N ASN A 35 9.60 23.31 -9.13
CA ASN A 35 9.62 24.42 -10.06
C ASN A 35 8.28 25.16 -9.98
N VAL A 36 8.16 26.05 -8.99
CA VAL A 36 6.97 26.88 -8.74
C VAL A 36 7.37 28.36 -8.75
N PRO A 37 6.44 29.30 -8.95
CA PRO A 37 6.75 30.73 -8.87
C PRO A 37 7.24 31.15 -7.47
N PRO A 38 7.99 32.26 -7.34
CA PRO A 38 8.46 32.77 -6.05
C PRO A 38 7.37 33.10 -5.02
N SER A 39 6.12 33.28 -5.46
CA SER A 39 4.97 33.52 -4.59
C SER A 39 4.43 32.24 -3.91
N ASP A 40 4.81 31.04 -4.37
CA ASP A 40 4.43 29.79 -3.73
C ASP A 40 5.27 29.57 -2.45
N PRO A 41 4.66 29.25 -1.29
CA PRO A 41 5.39 29.00 -0.05
C PRO A 41 6.47 27.92 -0.14
N ARG A 42 6.37 27.00 -1.11
CA ARG A 42 7.31 25.90 -1.32
C ARG A 42 8.51 26.29 -2.19
N PHE A 43 8.53 27.48 -2.77
CA PHE A 43 9.66 27.96 -3.56
C PHE A 43 10.97 27.87 -2.77
N GLY A 44 12.02 27.29 -3.39
CA GLY A 44 13.33 27.10 -2.76
C GLY A 44 13.41 26.04 -1.64
N ARG A 45 12.28 25.54 -1.13
CA ARG A 45 12.25 24.54 -0.05
C ARG A 45 12.58 23.14 -0.59
N ALA A 46 13.33 22.37 0.19
CA ALA A 46 13.51 20.94 -0.04
C ALA A 46 12.28 20.18 0.46
N VAL A 47 11.52 19.59 -0.47
CA VAL A 47 10.34 18.77 -0.14
C VAL A 47 10.66 17.30 -0.35
N PRO A 48 10.09 16.38 0.46
CA PRO A 48 10.38 14.96 0.33
C PRO A 48 9.86 14.42 -1.00
N CYS A 49 10.71 13.67 -1.70
CA CYS A 49 10.32 12.92 -2.89
C CYS A 49 9.23 11.90 -2.55
N LEU A 50 8.47 11.45 -3.55
CA LEU A 50 7.49 10.37 -3.40
C LEU A 50 8.10 9.11 -2.77
N CYS A 51 9.32 8.71 -3.18
CA CYS A 51 10.00 7.57 -2.56
C CYS A 51 10.25 7.79 -1.06
N LYS A 52 10.66 9.00 -0.68
CA LYS A 52 10.95 9.35 0.71
C LYS A 52 9.70 9.44 1.55
N ARG A 53 8.59 9.92 0.98
CA ARG A 53 7.27 9.94 1.64
C ARG A 53 6.79 8.53 1.95
N ARG A 54 6.93 7.59 1.00
CA ARG A 54 6.60 6.16 1.21
C ARG A 54 7.46 5.55 2.32
N GLU A 55 8.77 5.73 2.25
CA GLU A 55 9.72 5.25 3.26
C GLU A 55 9.37 5.79 4.67
N ILE A 56 9.07 7.08 4.80
CA ILE A 56 8.68 7.70 6.08
C ILE A 56 7.37 7.09 6.58
N ALA A 57 6.38 6.91 5.72
CA ALA A 57 5.09 6.32 6.09
C ALA A 57 5.25 4.86 6.58
N GLU A 58 6.03 4.05 5.86
CA GLU A 58 6.35 2.67 6.23
C GLU A 58 7.09 2.59 7.58
N ARG A 59 8.11 3.44 7.77
CA ARG A 59 8.83 3.52 9.05
C ARG A 59 7.92 3.94 10.21
N ARG A 60 7.03 4.90 9.98
CA ARG A 60 6.05 5.34 10.98
C ARG A 60 5.10 4.19 11.34
N LEU A 61 4.57 3.47 10.36
CA LEU A 61 3.68 2.33 10.57
C LEU A 61 4.38 1.20 11.34
N ALA A 62 5.61 0.82 10.94
CA ALA A 62 6.40 -0.19 11.63
C ALA A 62 6.73 0.21 13.08
N ARG A 63 6.96 1.50 13.33
CA ARG A 63 7.16 2.02 14.69
C ARG A 63 5.88 1.90 15.53
N LEU A 64 4.73 2.26 14.98
CA LEU A 64 3.44 2.16 15.68
C LEU A 64 3.12 0.70 16.02
N ARG A 65 3.28 -0.22 15.07
CA ARG A 65 3.06 -1.66 15.30
C ARG A 65 3.92 -2.21 16.44
N ARG A 66 5.21 -1.86 16.47
CA ARG A 66 6.12 -2.25 17.56
C ARG A 66 5.72 -1.65 18.90
N ALA A 67 5.42 -0.35 18.93
CA ALA A 67 5.02 0.33 20.17
C ALA A 67 3.72 -0.23 20.77
N SER A 68 2.81 -0.73 19.93
CA SER A 68 1.53 -1.32 20.34
C SER A 68 1.57 -2.85 20.50
N ASN A 69 2.75 -3.50 20.40
CA ASN A 69 2.89 -4.96 20.41
C ASN A 69 2.06 -5.70 19.33
N LEU A 70 1.72 -5.03 18.23
CA LEU A 70 0.86 -5.56 17.15
C LEU A 70 1.64 -6.24 16.02
N GLU A 71 2.95 -6.43 16.15
CA GLU A 71 3.77 -7.00 15.07
C GLU A 71 3.30 -8.40 14.65
N HIS A 72 2.92 -9.25 15.62
CA HIS A 72 2.38 -10.59 15.36
C HIS A 72 1.02 -10.58 14.65
N LEU A 73 0.29 -9.46 14.70
CA LEU A 73 -1.01 -9.30 14.07
C LEU A 73 -0.90 -8.67 12.67
N ARG A 74 0.32 -8.48 12.14
CA ARG A 74 0.53 -7.81 10.84
C ARG A 74 -0.23 -8.46 9.68
N GLN A 75 -0.43 -9.77 9.75
CA GLN A 75 -1.14 -10.53 8.71
C GLN A 75 -2.66 -10.55 8.92
N MET A 76 -3.17 -10.09 10.08
CA MET A 76 -4.60 -10.00 10.36
C MET A 76 -5.18 -8.79 9.62
N THR A 77 -5.76 -9.05 8.46
CA THR A 77 -6.35 -8.08 7.54
C THR A 77 -7.78 -8.48 7.19
N PHE A 78 -8.54 -7.60 6.55
CA PHE A 78 -9.86 -7.95 6.03
C PHE A 78 -9.82 -9.04 4.96
N ASP A 79 -8.70 -9.20 4.24
CA ASP A 79 -8.53 -10.21 3.20
C ASP A 79 -8.21 -11.58 3.79
N SER A 80 -7.50 -11.63 4.92
CA SER A 80 -7.19 -12.86 5.63
C SER A 80 -8.30 -13.33 6.56
N PHE A 81 -9.30 -12.49 6.83
CA PHE A 81 -10.40 -12.80 7.75
C PHE A 81 -11.42 -13.71 7.07
N ARG A 82 -11.62 -14.91 7.63
CA ARG A 82 -12.52 -15.92 7.09
C ARG A 82 -13.82 -15.96 7.88
N VAL A 83 -14.93 -15.99 7.15
CA VAL A 83 -16.30 -16.00 7.70
C VAL A 83 -17.03 -17.32 7.45
N ASP A 84 -16.50 -18.15 6.55
CA ASP A 84 -17.06 -19.45 6.16
C ASP A 84 -16.16 -20.59 6.64
N GLY A 85 -16.02 -20.71 7.97
CA GLY A 85 -15.36 -21.85 8.61
C GLY A 85 -16.32 -23.02 8.89
N PRO A 86 -15.83 -24.11 9.50
CA PRO A 86 -16.66 -25.25 9.89
C PRO A 86 -17.62 -24.96 11.06
N GLU A 87 -17.69 -23.71 11.52
CA GLU A 87 -18.56 -23.25 12.59
C GLU A 87 -20.06 -23.28 12.22
N ASP A 88 -20.89 -23.12 13.25
CA ASP A 88 -22.34 -23.00 13.14
C ASP A 88 -22.73 -21.89 12.14
N PRO A 89 -23.75 -22.10 11.28
CA PRO A 89 -24.29 -21.08 10.38
C PRO A 89 -24.62 -19.73 11.05
N GLU A 90 -25.04 -19.74 12.32
CA GLU A 90 -25.31 -18.53 13.09
C GLU A 90 -24.02 -17.72 13.34
N ILE A 91 -22.91 -18.39 13.67
CA ILE A 91 -21.60 -17.77 13.85
C ILE A 91 -21.13 -17.16 12.54
N SER A 92 -21.25 -17.89 11.43
CA SER A 92 -20.87 -17.40 10.10
C SER A 92 -21.64 -16.13 9.70
N PHE A 93 -22.92 -16.05 10.07
CA PHE A 93 -23.74 -14.84 9.85
C PHE A 93 -23.22 -13.64 10.66
N ILE A 94 -22.95 -13.83 11.96
CA ILE A 94 -22.42 -12.78 12.84
C ILE A 94 -21.06 -12.29 12.35
N LEU A 95 -20.17 -13.20 11.94
CA LEU A 95 -18.84 -12.85 11.42
C LEU A 95 -18.93 -12.05 10.12
N ARG A 96 -19.87 -12.39 9.22
CA ARG A 96 -20.14 -11.62 8.01
C ARG A 96 -20.60 -10.20 8.32
N ASP A 97 -21.55 -10.06 9.23
CA ASP A 97 -22.09 -8.76 9.65
C ASP A 97 -21.01 -7.87 10.29
N ALA A 98 -20.21 -8.44 11.20
CA ALA A 98 -19.10 -7.75 11.84
C ALA A 98 -18.01 -7.32 10.83
N LEU A 99 -17.64 -8.19 9.89
CA LEU A 99 -16.68 -7.87 8.84
C LEU A 99 -17.18 -6.73 7.96
N GLN A 100 -18.47 -6.77 7.57
CA GLN A 100 -19.07 -5.73 6.74
C GLN A 100 -19.08 -4.38 7.46
N THR A 101 -19.56 -4.35 8.71
CA THR A 101 -19.60 -3.15 9.54
C THR A 101 -18.20 -2.53 9.71
N ALA A 102 -17.19 -3.37 9.99
CA ALA A 102 -15.82 -2.90 10.14
C ALA A 102 -15.23 -2.33 8.84
N ARG A 103 -15.55 -2.91 7.67
CA ARG A 103 -15.12 -2.40 6.36
C ARG A 103 -15.76 -1.06 6.03
N GLU A 104 -17.07 -0.94 6.21
CA GLU A 104 -17.80 0.31 5.98
C GLU A 104 -17.24 1.46 6.81
N PHE A 105 -16.95 1.19 8.09
CA PHE A 105 -16.33 2.16 8.97
C PHE A 105 -14.91 2.53 8.52
N ALA A 106 -14.10 1.55 8.09
CA ALA A 106 -12.73 1.81 7.65
C ALA A 106 -12.67 2.68 6.38
N GLU A 107 -13.62 2.52 5.47
CA GLU A 107 -13.76 3.34 4.26
C GLU A 107 -14.34 4.73 4.56
N HIS A 108 -15.35 4.80 5.42
CA HIS A 108 -16.09 6.01 5.73
C HIS A 108 -16.19 6.22 7.25
N PRO A 109 -15.09 6.60 7.92
CA PRO A 109 -15.08 6.74 9.37
C PRO A 109 -15.97 7.91 9.79
N LYS A 110 -17.16 7.58 10.28
CA LYS A 110 -18.15 8.52 10.82
C LYS A 110 -18.64 8.01 12.16
N GLY A 111 -18.87 8.92 13.10
CA GLY A 111 -19.50 8.59 14.38
C GLY A 111 -18.62 7.78 15.34
N TRP A 112 -17.30 7.74 15.15
CA TRP A 112 -16.39 7.32 16.21
C TRP A 112 -15.90 8.56 16.97
N LEU A 113 -16.40 8.71 18.21
CA LEU A 113 -16.31 9.90 19.08
C LEU A 113 -17.15 11.09 18.60
#